data_AF-A0A410Q5R2-F1
#
_entry.id   AF-A0A410Q5R2-F1
#
_cell.length_a   1.000
_cell.length_b   1.000
_cell.length_c   1.000
_cell.angle_alpha   90.00
_cell.angle_beta   90.00
_cell.angle_gamma   90.00
#
_symmetry.space_group_name_H-M   'P 1'
#
loop_
_entity.id
_entity.type
_entity.pdbx_description
1 polymer ?
#
loop_
_entity_poly.entity_id
_entity_poly.type
_entity_poly.pdbx_seq_one_letter_code
_entity_poly.pdbx_strand_id
1 'polypeptide(L)' 'MKITKDTMVEDVYRVPGILEYCLQNRVTVFTCSGAYPRSFGELLAIKKVENPEAFLDGLNAYLEKRAENDTK' A
#
# COMPACT_ATOMS: atom_id res chain seq x y z
N MET A 1 2.68 -8.05 -9.13
CA MET A 1 3.78 -7.47 -8.32
C MET A 1 3.44 -7.73 -6.86
N LYS A 2 4.41 -8.10 -6.02
CA LYS A 2 4.18 -8.31 -4.57
C LYS A 2 4.78 -7.15 -3.78
N ILE A 3 3.96 -6.45 -3.01
CA ILE A 3 4.37 -5.38 -2.09
C ILE A 3 4.88 -6.01 -0.80
N THR A 4 6.04 -5.56 -0.34
CA THR A 4 6.72 -6.00 0.89
C THR A 4 7.04 -4.81 1.78
N LYS A 5 7.55 -5.08 2.99
CA LYS A 5 8.02 -4.02 3.90
C LYS A 5 9.12 -3.14 3.30
N ASP A 6 9.95 -3.71 2.43
CA ASP A 6 11.06 -3.00 1.78
C ASP A 6 10.63 -2.23 0.53
N THR A 7 9.38 -2.41 0.07
CA THR A 7 8.88 -1.69 -1.10
C THR A 7 8.76 -0.21 -0.78
N MET A 8 9.38 0.63 -1.61
CA MET A 8 9.27 2.08 -1.52
C MET A 8 7.88 2.53 -1.92
N VAL A 9 7.23 3.33 -1.07
CA VAL A 9 5.86 3.81 -1.34
C VAL A 9 5.84 4.70 -2.59
N GLU A 10 6.85 5.53 -2.79
CA GLU A 10 6.97 6.42 -3.95
C GLU A 10 7.10 5.69 -5.30
N ASP A 11 7.62 4.47 -5.31
CA ASP A 11 7.76 3.68 -6.55
C ASP A 11 6.43 3.09 -7.00
N VAL A 12 5.51 2.85 -6.06
CA VAL A 12 4.31 2.04 -6.31
C VAL A 12 3.02 2.79 -6.09
N TYR A 13 3.00 3.96 -5.44
CA TYR A 13 1.74 4.63 -5.12
C TYR A 13 0.87 4.89 -6.36
N ARG A 14 1.44 5.01 -7.56
CA ARG A 14 0.64 5.18 -8.80
C ARG A 14 -0.02 3.90 -9.32
N VAL A 15 0.32 2.73 -8.77
CA VAL A 15 -0.32 1.47 -9.13
C VAL A 15 -1.80 1.53 -8.75
N PRO A 16 -2.72 1.25 -9.71
CA PRO A 16 -4.16 1.25 -9.44
C PRO A 16 -4.51 0.38 -8.23
N GLY A 17 -5.29 0.94 -7.30
CA GLY A 17 -5.74 0.25 -6.10
C GLY A 17 -4.88 0.45 -4.85
N ILE A 18 -3.60 0.85 -4.97
CA ILE A 18 -2.75 1.05 -3.78
C ILE A 18 -3.29 2.19 -2.89
N LEU A 19 -3.60 3.35 -3.49
CA LEU A 19 -4.21 4.46 -2.75
C LEU A 19 -5.52 4.04 -2.10
N GLU A 20 -6.39 3.39 -2.88
CA GLU A 20 -7.74 3.03 -2.47
C GLU A 20 -7.71 2.11 -1.25
N TYR A 21 -6.94 1.02 -1.33
CA TYR A 21 -6.80 0.07 -0.23
C TYR A 21 -6.20 0.72 1.02
N CYS A 22 -5.13 1.51 0.86
CA CYS A 22 -4.48 2.15 2.00
C CYS A 22 -5.45 3.13 2.69
N LEU A 23 -6.19 3.94 1.92
CA LEU A 23 -7.19 4.86 2.46
C LEU A 23 -8.34 4.14 3.18
N GLN A 24 -8.86 3.04 2.61
CA GLN A 24 -9.89 2.20 3.26
C GLN A 24 -9.42 1.67 4.62
N ASN A 25 -8.12 1.42 4.76
CA ASN A 25 -7.49 0.94 5.99
C ASN A 25 -6.87 2.07 6.84
N ARG A 26 -7.25 3.33 6.59
CA ARG A 26 -6.78 4.53 7.32
C ARG A 26 -5.26 4.75 7.30
N VAL A 27 -4.59 4.24 6.27
CA VAL A 27 -3.16 4.46 6.00
C VAL A 27 -3.02 5.43 4.83
N THR A 28 -2.52 6.64 5.09
CA THR A 28 -2.25 7.63 4.03
C THR A 28 -0.84 7.44 3.48
N VAL A 29 -0.73 7.24 2.16
CA VAL A 29 0.54 7.06 1.42
C VAL A 29 1.12 8.38 0.87
N PHE A 30 0.57 9.51 1.28
CA PHE A 30 1.02 10.85 0.91
C PHE A 30 1.41 11.69 2.12
N THR A 31 2.28 12.64 1.84
CA THR A 31 2.68 13.76 2.68
C THR A 31 2.20 15.06 2.03
N CYS A 32 2.36 16.19 2.72
CA CYS A 32 2.04 17.50 2.15
C CYS A 32 2.86 17.82 0.88
N SER A 33 3.99 17.15 0.68
CA SER A 33 4.90 17.36 -0.45
C SER A 33 4.82 16.27 -1.54
N GLY A 34 3.90 15.32 -1.44
CA GLY A 34 3.73 14.25 -2.44
C GLY A 34 3.71 12.85 -1.84
N ALA A 35 4.17 11.83 -2.59
CA ALA A 35 4.20 10.47 -2.09
C ALA A 35 5.07 10.35 -0.82
N TYR A 36 4.75 9.38 0.04
CA TYR A 36 5.57 9.10 1.21
C TYR A 36 6.94 8.56 0.77
N PRO A 37 8.07 9.23 1.11
CA PRO A 37 9.36 9.00 0.45
C PRO A 37 10.16 7.83 1.05
N ARG A 38 9.48 6.85 1.67
CA ARG A 38 10.10 5.76 2.43
C ARG A 38 9.35 4.45 2.20
N SER A 39 9.84 3.36 2.79
CA SER A 39 9.28 2.04 2.60
C SER A 39 7.91 1.85 3.28
N PHE A 40 7.15 0.84 2.85
CA PHE A 40 5.92 0.44 3.53
C PHE A 40 6.17 0.04 4.99
N GLY A 41 7.30 -0.61 5.29
CA GLY A 41 7.67 -0.96 6.66
C GLY A 41 7.74 0.26 7.57
N GLU A 42 8.39 1.33 7.09
CA GLU A 42 8.49 2.60 7.83
C GLU A 42 7.12 3.30 7.93
N LEU A 43 6.35 3.32 6.84
CA LEU A 43 5.01 3.91 6.84
C LEU A 43 4.10 3.24 7.88
N LEU A 44 4.03 1.91 7.86
CA LEU A 44 3.14 1.13 8.74
C LEU A 44 3.56 1.26 10.21
N ALA A 45 4.87 1.36 10.48
CA ALA A 45 5.38 1.64 11.82
C ALA A 45 4.93 3.03 12.32
N ILE A 46 5.08 4.09 11.52
CA ILE A 46 4.63 5.45 11.90
C ILE A 46 3.12 5.52 12.09
N LYS A 47 2.36 4.82 11.24
CA LYS A 47 0.90 4.71 11.35
C LYS A 47 0.46 3.76 12.47
N LYS A 48 1.40 3.12 13.18
CA LYS A 48 1.15 2.19 14.28
C LYS A 48 0.19 1.07 13.91
N VAL A 49 0.33 0.53 12.70
CA VAL A 49 -0.44 -0.62 12.26
C VAL A 49 -0.01 -1.83 13.09
N GLU A 50 -0.93 -2.41 13.87
CA GLU A 50 -0.64 -3.47 14.84
C GLU A 50 -0.03 -4.71 14.19
N ASN A 51 -0.49 -5.07 12.99
CA ASN A 51 0.04 -6.19 12.22
C ASN A 51 0.40 -5.76 10.80
N PRO A 52 1.64 -5.27 10.57
CA PRO A 52 2.09 -4.83 9.26
C PRO A 52 2.09 -5.95 8.21
N GLU A 53 2.34 -7.21 8.59
CA GLU A 53 2.34 -8.34 7.65
C GLU A 53 0.92 -8.59 7.13
N ALA A 54 -0.06 -8.66 8.04
CA ALA A 54 -1.46 -8.85 7.64
C ALA A 54 -2.00 -7.72 6.76
N PHE A 55 -1.55 -6.47 7.01
CA PHE A 55 -1.87 -5.34 6.14
C PHE A 55 -1.32 -5.54 4.73
N LEU A 56 -0.05 -5.95 4.60
CA LEU A 56 0.60 -6.16 3.31
C LEU A 56 0.00 -7.36 2.55
N ASP A 57 -0.33 -8.45 3.25
CA ASP A 57 -1.03 -9.59 2.66
C ASP A 57 -2.40 -9.17 2.12
N GLY A 58 -3.15 -8.38 2.89
CA GLY A 58 -4.44 -7.85 2.47
C GLY A 58 -4.33 -6.90 1.27
N LEU A 59 -3.31 -6.05 1.23
CA LEU A 59 -3.03 -5.17 0.07
C LEU A 59 -2.74 -6.00 -1.18
N ASN A 60 -1.85 -6.99 -1.09
CA ASN A 60 -1.51 -7.84 -2.22
C ASN A 60 -2.73 -8.61 -2.75
N ALA A 61 -3.52 -9.23 -1.86
CA ALA A 61 -4.74 -9.93 -2.26
C ALA A 61 -5.77 -9.01 -2.90
N TYR A 62 -5.88 -7.76 -2.44
CA TYR A 62 -6.74 -6.75 -3.05
C TYR A 62 -6.29 -6.39 -4.47
N LEU A 63 -4.99 -6.19 -4.69
CA LEU A 63 -4.43 -5.86 -6.00
C LEU A 63 -4.59 -7.02 -7.01
N GLU A 64 -4.39 -8.26 -6.56
CA GLU A 64 -4.60 -9.46 -7.38
C GLU A 64 -6.06 -9.55 -7.85
N LYS A 65 -7.02 -9.47 -6.93
CA LYS A 65 -8.45 -9.49 -7.25
C LYS A 65 -8.85 -8.35 -8.20
N ARG A 66 -8.26 -7.17 -8.03
CA ARG A 66 -8.54 -6.04 -8.91
C ARG A 66 -8.07 -6.30 -10.33
N ALA A 67 -6.84 -6.79 -10.50
CA ALA A 67 -6.29 -7.11 -11.80
C ALA A 67 -7.15 -8.14 -12.56
N GLU A 68 -7.72 -9.12 -11.86
CA GLU A 68 -8.66 -10.08 -12.45
C GLU A 68 -9.96 -9.43 -12.96
N ASN A 69 -10.47 -8.41 -12.25
CA ASN A 69 -11.71 -7.72 -12.62
C ASN A 69 -11.52 -6.71 -13.76
N ASP A 70 -10.35 -6.08 -13.87
CA ASP A 70 -10.05 -5.12 -14.94
C ASP A 70 -9.79 -5.82 -16.31
N THR A 71 -9.71 -7.16 -16.34
CA THR A 71 -9.49 -7.97 -17.56
C THR A 71 -10.77 -8.62 -18.10
N LYS A 72 -11.94 -8.35 -17.49
CA LYS A 72 -13.27 -8.81 -17.94
C LYS A 72 -14.07 -7.67 -18.54
#